data_AF-A0A853CSN7-F1
#
_entry.id   AF-A0A853CSN7-F1
#
_cell.length_a   1.000
_cell.length_b   1.000
_cell.length_c   1.000
_cell.angle_alpha   90.00
_cell.angle_beta   90.00
_cell.angle_gamma   90.00
#
_symmetry.space_group_name_H-M   'P 1'
#
loop_
_entity.id
_entity.type
_entity.pdbx_description
1 polymer ?
#
loop_
_entity_poly.entity_id
_entity_poly.type
_entity_poly.pdbx_seq_one_letter_code
_entity_poly.pdbx_strand_id
1 'polypeptide(L)'
;MKSWRTAVVAFVVDAVLILAFVLIGRRSHGEAATVGGVLTTYWPFFIGLVAGWLVTWAWRRPLALIWPGVPVWLMTVALGMLIRTSAGQGVEPAFIAVAFVVLGVFLVGWRIAAIPFARRRALRRV
;
A
#
# COMPACT_ATOMS: atom_id res chain seq x y z
N MET A 1 16.50 -2.14 17.40
CA MET A 1 16.34 -1.41 16.12
C MET A 1 15.70 -0.07 16.47
N LYS A 2 16.35 1.05 16.12
CA LYS A 2 15.71 2.38 16.21
C LYS A 2 14.36 2.33 15.47
N SER A 3 13.33 3.00 15.99
CA SER A 3 11.95 3.00 15.45
C SER A 3 11.89 3.25 13.94
N TRP A 4 12.82 4.05 13.41
CA TRP A 4 12.92 4.37 11.99
C TRP A 4 13.19 3.16 11.08
N ARG A 5 13.92 2.13 11.53
CA ARG A 5 14.17 0.93 10.70
C ARG A 5 12.89 0.16 10.44
N THR A 6 12.06 -0.01 11.47
CA THR A 6 10.76 -0.69 11.32
C THR A 6 9.83 0.13 10.42
N ALA A 7 9.85 1.47 10.56
CA ALA A 7 9.08 2.35 9.68
C ALA A 7 9.52 2.22 8.22
N VAL A 8 10.83 2.26 7.93
CA VAL A 8 11.36 2.08 6.57
C VAL A 8 10.95 0.72 6.00
N VAL A 9 11.14 -0.37 6.74
CA VAL A 9 10.76 -1.71 6.28
C VAL A 9 9.26 -1.79 5.99
N ALA A 10 8.41 -1.27 6.89
CA ALA A 10 6.97 -1.27 6.69
C ALA A 10 6.53 -0.47 5.46
N PHE A 11 7.13 0.71 5.24
CA PHE A 11 6.86 1.53 4.06
C PHE A 11 7.29 0.83 2.76
N VAL A 12 8.46 0.17 2.78
CA VAL A 12 8.95 -0.62 1.62
C VAL A 12 8.01 -1.79 1.34
N VAL A 13 7.54 -2.50 2.37
CA VAL A 13 6.55 -3.58 2.20
C VAL A 13 5.27 -3.05 1.57
N ASP A 14 4.72 -1.93 2.06
CA ASP A 14 3.54 -1.30 1.46
C ASP A 14 3.78 -0.97 -0.02
N ALA A 15 4.90 -0.32 -0.33
CA ALA A 15 5.26 0.10 -1.69
C ALA A 15 5.45 -1.09 -2.64
N VAL A 16 6.07 -2.19 -2.18
CA VAL A 16 6.27 -3.43 -2.94
C VAL A 16 4.94 -4.14 -3.17
N LEU A 17 4.03 -4.15 -2.19
CA LEU A 17 2.72 -4.76 -2.36
C LEU A 17 1.84 -3.99 -3.35
N ILE A 18 1.90 -2.66 -3.36
CA ILE A 18 1.27 -1.85 -4.43
C ILE A 18 1.87 -2.20 -5.80
N LEU A 19 3.20 -2.37 -5.88
CA LEU A 19 3.87 -2.75 -7.12
C LEU A 19 3.42 -4.13 -7.60
N ALA A 20 3.29 -5.09 -6.68
CA ALA A 20 2.75 -6.41 -6.97
C ALA A 20 1.32 -6.35 -7.49
N PHE A 21 0.45 -5.54 -6.87
CA PHE A 21 -0.91 -5.28 -7.35
C PHE A 21 -0.91 -4.78 -8.80
N VAL A 22 -0.06 -3.81 -9.13
CA VAL A 22 0.07 -3.28 -10.49
C VAL A 22 0.56 -4.32 -11.49
N LEU A 23 1.61 -5.07 -11.14
CA LEU A 23 2.18 -6.09 -12.02
C LEU A 23 1.18 -7.22 -12.30
N ILE A 24 0.46 -7.66 -11.27
CA ILE A 24 -0.58 -8.68 -11.38
C ILE A 24 -1.74 -8.15 -12.23
N GLY A 25 -2.27 -6.96 -11.91
CA GLY A 25 -3.38 -6.35 -12.63
C GLY A 25 -3.10 -6.18 -14.12
N ARG A 26 -1.94 -5.61 -14.47
CA ARG A 26 -1.52 -5.43 -15.87
C ARG A 26 -1.45 -6.76 -16.61
N ARG A 27 -0.83 -7.78 -16.01
CA ARG A 27 -0.79 -9.14 -16.61
C ARG A 27 -2.20 -9.72 -16.80
N SER A 28 -3.10 -9.56 -15.83
CA SER A 28 -4.47 -10.07 -15.91
C SER A 28 -5.27 -9.42 -17.04
N HIS A 29 -4.99 -8.17 -17.40
CA HIS A 29 -5.63 -7.47 -18.52
C HIS A 29 -4.89 -7.65 -19.87
N GLY A 30 -3.88 -8.54 -19.93
CA GLY A 30 -3.09 -8.75 -21.14
C GLY A 30 -2.18 -7.58 -21.52
N GLU A 31 -1.98 -6.63 -20.60
CA GLU A 31 -1.11 -5.49 -20.84
C GLU A 31 0.37 -5.87 -20.69
N ALA A 32 1.21 -5.37 -21.60
CA ALA A 32 2.65 -5.57 -21.51
C ALA A 32 3.21 -4.96 -20.21
N ALA A 33 4.09 -5.71 -19.55
CA ALA A 33 4.81 -5.28 -18.35
C ALA A 33 6.04 -4.42 -18.70
N THR A 34 5.85 -3.42 -19.57
CA THR A 34 6.90 -2.44 -19.86
C THR A 34 7.16 -1.58 -18.63
N VAL A 35 8.41 -1.14 -18.42
CA VAL A 35 8.78 -0.28 -17.28
C VAL A 35 7.91 0.98 -17.25
N GLY A 36 7.71 1.61 -18.41
CA GLY A 36 6.84 2.79 -18.54
C GLY A 36 5.39 2.50 -18.16
N GLY A 37 4.78 1.42 -18.66
CA GLY A 37 3.40 1.06 -18.33
C GLY A 37 3.21 0.75 -16.85
N VAL A 38 4.14 0.02 -16.24
CA VAL A 38 4.12 -0.27 -14.80
C VAL A 38 4.22 1.01 -13.99
N LEU A 39 5.17 1.90 -14.31
CA LEU A 39 5.34 3.17 -13.61
C LEU A 39 4.08 4.04 -13.75
N THR A 40 3.51 4.16 -14.95
CA THR A 40 2.28 4.92 -15.23
C THR A 40 1.10 4.46 -14.38
N THR A 41 0.94 3.14 -14.16
CA THR A 41 -0.11 2.60 -13.29
C THR A 41 0.25 2.73 -11.80
N TYR A 42 1.53 2.65 -11.43
CA TYR A 42 2.01 2.61 -10.04
C TYR A 42 2.03 3.97 -9.34
N TRP A 43 2.52 5.02 -10.01
CA TRP A 43 2.78 6.31 -9.37
C TRP A 43 1.56 6.95 -8.68
N PRO A 44 0.31 6.85 -9.18
CA PRO A 44 -0.86 7.43 -8.50
C PRO A 44 -1.11 6.80 -7.12
N PHE A 45 -1.01 5.47 -7.04
CA PHE A 45 -1.19 4.73 -5.78
C PHE A 45 -0.02 4.98 -4.83
N PHE A 46 1.20 5.10 -5.36
CA PHE A 46 2.36 5.43 -4.54
C PHE A 46 2.24 6.82 -3.90
N ILE A 47 1.72 7.82 -4.62
CA ILE A 47 1.39 9.13 -4.03
C ILE A 47 0.35 8.96 -2.92
N GLY A 48 -0.69 8.18 -3.15
CA GLY A 48 -1.70 7.88 -2.13
C GLY A 48 -1.12 7.23 -0.87
N LEU A 49 -0.16 6.30 -1.03
CA LEU A 49 0.58 5.68 0.06
C LEU A 49 1.38 6.70 0.86
N VAL A 50 2.16 7.54 0.17
CA VAL A 50 2.99 8.59 0.80
C VAL A 50 2.11 9.56 1.59
N ALA A 51 1.02 10.04 0.98
CA ALA A 51 0.07 10.92 1.65
C ALA A 51 -0.57 10.26 2.88
N GLY A 52 -0.98 8.99 2.76
CA GLY A 52 -1.51 8.21 3.88
C GLY A 52 -0.53 8.09 5.05
N TRP A 53 0.73 7.81 4.75
CA TRP A 53 1.78 7.73 5.76
C TRP A 53 2.03 9.07 6.46
N LEU A 54 2.05 10.16 5.70
CA LEU A 54 2.25 11.53 6.22
C LEU A 54 1.10 11.97 7.12
N VAL A 55 -0.14 11.86 6.65
CA VAL A 55 -1.35 12.29 7.38
C VAL A 55 -1.53 11.52 8.68
N THR A 56 -1.22 10.22 8.69
CA THR A 56 -1.41 9.36 9.87
C THR A 56 -0.21 9.32 10.81
N TRP A 57 0.90 9.95 10.43
CA TRP A 57 2.21 9.80 11.06
C TRP A 57 2.59 8.32 11.26
N ALA A 58 2.39 7.52 10.21
CA ALA A 58 2.49 6.06 10.27
C ALA A 58 3.83 5.54 10.83
N TRP A 59 4.92 6.30 10.67
CA TRP A 59 6.22 5.98 11.24
C TRP A 59 6.25 5.87 12.78
N ARG A 60 5.27 6.44 13.49
CA ARG A 60 5.15 6.28 14.94
C ARG A 60 4.66 4.89 15.35
N ARG A 61 3.78 4.28 14.56
CA ARG A 61 3.18 2.95 14.83
C ARG A 61 2.99 2.16 13.52
N PRO A 62 4.07 1.81 12.79
CA PRO A 62 3.98 1.34 11.41
C PRO A 62 3.26 -0.02 11.25
N LEU A 63 3.23 -0.83 12.32
CA LEU A 63 2.63 -2.17 12.33
C LEU A 63 1.17 -2.19 12.85
N ALA A 64 0.61 -1.04 13.25
CA ALA A 64 -0.74 -0.99 13.80
C ALA A 64 -1.82 -1.07 12.69
N LEU A 65 -2.85 -1.87 12.93
CA LEU A 65 -3.90 -2.18 11.94
C LEU A 65 -4.87 -1.02 11.72
N ILE A 66 -5.51 -0.55 12.79
CA ILE A 66 -6.60 0.45 12.68
C ILE A 66 -6.01 1.80 12.32
N TRP A 67 -5.08 2.31 13.14
CA TRP A 67 -4.33 3.53 12.85
C TRP A 67 -2.84 3.20 12.91
N PRO A 68 -2.08 3.27 11.79
CA PRO A 68 -2.40 3.96 10.53
C PRO A 68 -2.99 3.07 9.41
N GLY A 69 -3.06 1.74 9.57
CA GLY A 69 -3.28 0.82 8.45
C GLY A 69 -4.55 1.06 7.62
N VAL A 70 -5.71 1.24 8.26
CA VAL A 70 -6.98 1.48 7.53
C VAL A 70 -6.95 2.82 6.78
N PRO A 71 -6.62 3.97 7.40
CA PRO A 71 -6.51 5.23 6.66
C PRO A 71 -5.48 5.21 5.54
N VAL A 72 -4.32 4.58 5.73
CA VAL A 72 -3.30 4.45 4.67
C VAL A 72 -3.87 3.71 3.46
N TRP A 73 -4.59 2.61 3.70
CA TRP A 73 -5.27 1.88 2.63
C TRP A 73 -6.32 2.74 1.91
N LEU A 74 -7.22 3.38 2.66
CA LEU A 74 -8.28 4.20 2.08
C LEU A 74 -7.71 5.37 1.26
N MET A 75 -6.67 6.05 1.76
CA MET A 75 -5.99 7.13 1.05
C MET A 75 -5.26 6.62 -0.20
N THR A 76 -4.62 5.45 -0.13
CA THR A 76 -3.96 4.83 -1.28
C THR A 76 -4.95 4.60 -2.42
N VAL A 77 -6.12 4.04 -2.11
CA VAL A 77 -7.18 3.79 -3.11
C VAL A 77 -7.78 5.11 -3.60
N ALA A 78 -8.24 5.97 -2.69
CA ALA A 78 -8.97 7.19 -3.04
C ALA A 78 -8.11 8.15 -3.87
N LEU A 79 -6.87 8.43 -3.43
CA LEU A 79 -5.95 9.31 -4.16
C LEU A 79 -5.45 8.65 -5.43
N GLY A 80 -5.20 7.33 -5.42
CA GLY A 80 -4.87 6.57 -6.61
C GLY A 80 -5.94 6.75 -7.70
N MET A 81 -7.21 6.58 -7.35
CA MET A 81 -8.32 6.75 -8.31
C MET A 81 -8.47 8.21 -8.75
N LEU A 82 -8.41 9.18 -7.82
CA LEU A 82 -8.55 10.59 -8.15
C LEU A 82 -7.46 11.06 -9.13
N ILE A 83 -6.21 10.70 -8.87
CA ILE A 83 -5.07 11.04 -9.71
C ILE A 83 -5.15 10.33 -11.07
N ARG A 84 -5.57 9.06 -11.10
CA ARG A 84 -5.76 8.34 -12.37
C ARG A 84 -6.82 8.98 -13.25
N THR A 85 -7.94 9.39 -12.66
CA THR A 85 -9.03 10.07 -13.36
C THR A 85 -8.57 11.41 -13.91
N SER A 86 -7.88 12.23 -13.10
CA SER A 86 -7.38 13.54 -13.56
C SER A 86 -6.26 13.44 -14.59
N ALA A 87 -5.46 12.36 -14.56
CA ALA A 87 -4.43 12.07 -15.55
C ALA A 87 -4.95 11.37 -16.82
N GLY A 88 -6.27 11.19 -16.98
CA GLY A 88 -6.88 10.59 -18.17
C GLY A 88 -6.60 9.09 -18.34
N GLN A 89 -6.21 8.38 -17.26
CA GLN A 89 -5.80 6.96 -17.34
C GLN A 89 -6.97 5.96 -17.38
N GLY A 90 -8.21 6.45 -17.31
CA GLY A 90 -9.40 5.62 -17.19
C GLY A 90 -9.50 4.92 -15.82
N VAL A 91 -10.70 4.93 -15.25
CA VAL A 91 -11.02 4.19 -14.03
C VAL A 91 -12.35 3.50 -14.23
N GLU A 92 -12.32 2.18 -14.42
CA GLU A 92 -13.54 1.38 -14.51
C GLU A 92 -14.09 1.06 -13.11
N PRO A 93 -15.42 0.99 -12.92
CA PRO A 93 -16.01 0.63 -11.64
C PRO A 93 -15.49 -0.69 -11.07
N ALA A 94 -15.28 -1.69 -11.93
CA ALA A 94 -14.71 -2.98 -11.53
C ALA A 94 -13.28 -2.84 -11.02
N PHE A 95 -12.47 -1.98 -11.64
CA PHE A 95 -11.11 -1.69 -11.18
C PHE A 95 -11.11 -1.04 -9.79
N ILE A 96 -12.07 -0.15 -9.49
CA ILE A 96 -12.21 0.45 -8.15
C ILE A 96 -12.46 -0.65 -7.10
N ALA A 97 -13.41 -1.55 -7.35
CA ALA A 97 -13.75 -2.63 -6.42
C ALA A 97 -12.56 -3.58 -6.19
N VAL A 98 -11.89 -4.02 -7.26
CA VAL A 98 -10.73 -4.92 -7.16
C VAL A 98 -9.56 -4.23 -6.46
N ALA A 99 -9.24 -2.99 -6.82
CA ALA A 99 -8.18 -2.23 -6.17
C ALA A 99 -8.47 -2.03 -4.67
N PHE A 100 -9.70 -1.69 -4.32
CA PHE A 100 -10.11 -1.52 -2.93
C PHE A 100 -9.88 -2.80 -2.13
N VAL A 101 -10.37 -3.94 -2.60
CA VAL A 101 -10.24 -5.23 -1.90
C VAL A 101 -8.79 -5.69 -1.84
N VAL A 102 -8.08 -5.73 -2.98
CA VAL A 102 -6.72 -6.26 -3.05
C VAL A 102 -5.74 -5.39 -2.27
N LEU A 103 -5.81 -4.06 -2.39
CA LEU A 103 -4.97 -3.17 -1.59
C LEU A 103 -5.33 -3.22 -0.10
N GLY A 104 -6.58 -3.49 0.24
CA GLY A 104 -7.00 -3.69 1.64
C GLY A 104 -6.37 -4.94 2.23
N VAL A 105 -6.47 -6.06 1.52
CA VAL A 105 -5.81 -7.33 1.87
C VAL A 105 -4.31 -7.15 1.96
N PHE A 106 -3.71 -6.45 1.01
CA PHE A 106 -2.27 -6.23 1.00
C PHE A 106 -1.85 -5.36 2.18
N LEU A 107 -2.26 -4.09 2.20
CA LEU A 107 -1.78 -3.09 3.16
C LEU A 107 -2.22 -3.40 4.60
N VAL A 108 -3.46 -3.84 4.83
CA VAL A 108 -3.93 -4.18 6.19
C VAL A 108 -3.57 -5.62 6.56
N GLY A 109 -3.68 -6.57 5.62
CA GLY A 109 -3.47 -7.99 5.89
C GLY A 109 -2.02 -8.34 6.23
N TRP A 110 -1.01 -7.72 5.61
CA TRP A 110 0.38 -8.00 5.98
C TRP A 110 0.69 -7.55 7.42
N ARG A 111 0.03 -6.48 7.91
CA ARG A 111 0.17 -6.00 9.28
C ARG A 111 -0.39 -7.01 10.29
N ILE A 112 -1.49 -7.69 9.95
CA ILE A 112 -2.01 -8.84 10.73
C ILE A 112 -0.94 -9.94 10.83
N ALA A 113 -0.34 -10.30 9.69
CA ALA A 113 0.71 -11.31 9.65
C ALA A 113 1.98 -10.91 10.45
N ALA A 114 2.23 -9.61 10.62
CA ALA A 114 3.37 -9.10 11.39
C ALA A 114 3.18 -9.16 12.93
N ILE A 115 1.93 -9.32 13.43
CA ILE A 115 1.62 -9.28 14.87
C ILE A 115 2.44 -10.31 15.69
N PRO A 116 2.55 -11.59 15.30
CA PRO A 116 3.28 -12.59 16.08
C PRO A 116 4.76 -12.22 16.24
N PHE A 117 5.38 -11.66 15.20
CA PHE A 117 6.78 -11.26 15.21
C PHE A 117 7.03 -10.03 16.10
N ALA A 118 6.09 -9.08 16.12
CA ALA A 118 6.14 -7.94 17.00
C ALA A 118 6.03 -8.36 18.49
N ARG A 119 5.12 -9.29 18.81
CA ARG A 119 4.92 -9.82 20.17
C ARG A 119 6.14 -10.58 20.69
N ARG A 120 6.70 -11.49 19.90
CA ARG A 120 7.92 -12.25 20.26
C ARG A 120 9.11 -11.34 20.61
N ARG A 121 9.22 -10.19 19.94
CA ARG A 121 10.28 -9.23 20.20
C ARG A 121 10.06 -8.42 21.48
N ALA A 122 8.81 -8.13 21.86
CA ALA A 122 8.50 -7.48 23.13
C ALA A 122 8.88 -8.38 24.31
N LEU A 123 8.58 -9.68 24.22
CA LEU A 123 8.91 -10.66 25.26
C LEU A 123 10.41 -10.88 25.43
N ARG A 124 11.21 -10.82 24.36
CA ARG A 124 12.68 -10.92 24.41
C ARG A 124 13.40 -9.70 24.99
N ARG A 125 12.67 -8.63 25.32
CA ARG A 125 13.23 -7.40 25.91
C ARG A 125 12.97 -7.28 27.41
N VAL A 126 12.17 -8.18 27.98
CA VAL A 126 11.93 -8.34 29.41
C VAL A 126 12.89 -9.42 29.92
#